data_AF-A0A920MNM3-F1
#
_entry.id   AF-A0A920MNM3-F1
#
_cell.length_a   1.000
_cell.length_b   1.000
_cell.length_c   1.000
_cell.angle_alpha   90.00
_cell.angle_beta   90.00
_cell.angle_gamma   90.00
#
_symmetry.space_group_name_H-M   'P 1'
#
loop_
_entity.id
_entity.type
_entity.pdbx_description
1 polymer ?
#
loop_
_entity_poly.entity_id
_entity_poly.type
_entity_poly.pdbx_seq_one_letter_code
_entity_poly.pdbx_strand_id
1 'polypeptide(L)' 'MENIAAPFGGMKQSGIGREHGVEALEKFREAKHIFIDYDHNNKDWWFGEKDDK' A
#
# COMPACT_ATOMS: atom_id res chain seq x y z
N MET A 1 29.55 13.73 10.41
CA MET A 1 28.72 14.13 9.25
C MET A 1 27.45 13.30 9.29
N GLU A 2 26.29 13.94 9.20
CA GLU A 2 25.01 13.23 9.22
C GLU A 2 24.78 12.49 7.90
N ASN A 3 24.27 11.26 7.96
CA ASN A 3 23.95 10.47 6.78
C ASN A 3 22.48 10.69 6.40
N ILE A 4 22.25 11.57 5.42
CA ILE A 4 20.91 11.97 4.94
C ILE A 4 20.14 10.80 4.30
N ALA A 5 20.82 9.73 3.88
CA ALA A 5 20.17 8.57 3.29
C ALA A 5 19.57 7.61 4.33
N ALA A 6 19.99 7.70 5.60
CA ALA A 6 19.49 6.83 6.65
C ALA A 6 18.22 7.41 7.30
N PRO A 7 17.21 6.57 7.60
CA PRO A 7 16.01 7.04 8.30
C PRO A 7 16.33 7.43 9.74
N PHE A 8 15.81 8.58 10.17
CA PHE A 8 15.94 9.09 11.53
C PHE A 8 14.57 9.23 12.19
N GLY A 9 14.43 8.84 13.45
CA GLY A 9 13.19 9.06 14.19
C GLY A 9 13.10 8.24 15.47
N GLY A 10 12.20 8.68 16.34
CA GLY A 10 12.00 8.08 17.66
C GLY A 10 11.22 6.76 17.63
N MET A 11 11.06 6.18 18.81
CA MET A 11 10.23 5.02 19.07
C MET A 11 9.47 5.26 20.38
N LYS A 12 8.19 4.86 20.45
CA LYS A 12 7.34 5.04 21.64
C LYS A 12 7.22 6.53 22.02
N GLN A 13 7.60 6.89 23.25
CA GLN A 13 7.47 8.26 23.77
C GLN A 13 8.42 9.26 23.12
N SER A 14 9.51 8.81 22.47
CA SER A 14 10.39 9.71 21.71
C SER A 14 9.86 10.04 20.31
N GLY A 15 8.73 9.46 19.90
CA GLY A 15 8.06 9.76 18.63
C GLY A 15 7.65 8.50 17.85
N ILE A 16 6.81 8.72 16.82
CA ILE A 16 6.36 7.70 15.87
C ILE A 16 6.62 8.24 14.46
N GLY A 17 7.21 7.40 13.61
CA GLY A 17 7.56 7.74 12.23
C GLY A 17 9.06 8.00 12.06
N ARG A 18 9.45 8.27 10.81
CA ARG A 18 10.82 8.57 10.40
C ARG A 18 10.86 9.81 9.52
N GLU A 19 12.02 10.44 9.52
CA GLU A 19 12.47 11.54 8.68
C GLU A 19 13.75 11.09 7.94
N HIS A 20 14.23 11.88 6.98
CA HIS A 20 15.28 11.51 6.02
C HIS A 20 14.94 10.26 5.18
N GLY A 21 15.85 9.90 4.28
CA GLY A 21 15.71 8.70 3.43
C GLY A 21 14.44 8.69 2.57
N VAL A 22 14.03 7.50 2.17
CA VAL A 22 12.80 7.28 1.41
C VAL A 22 11.57 7.32 2.32
N GLU A 23 11.75 6.99 3.59
CA GLU A 23 10.70 6.94 4.60
C GLU A 23 10.06 8.30 4.84
N ALA A 24 10.84 9.39 4.78
CA ALA A 24 10.29 10.74 4.85
C ALA A 24 9.36 11.06 3.68
N LEU A 25 9.69 10.59 2.47
CA LEU A 25 8.87 10.82 1.28
C LEU A 25 7.58 10.00 1.32
N GLU A 26 7.68 8.74 1.72
CA GLU A 26 6.53 7.85 1.87
C GLU A 26 5.56 8.30 2.96
N LYS A 27 6.03 9.04 3.98
CA LYS A 27 5.14 9.63 5.00
C LYS A 27 4.10 10.60 4.44
N PHE A 28 4.37 11.21 3.28
CA PHE A 28 3.45 12.13 2.60
C PHE A 28 2.77 11.50 1.37
N ARG A 29 2.90 10.18 1.21
CA ARG A 29 2.28 9.41 0.13
C ARG A 29 1.42 8.30 0.72
N GLU A 30 0.50 7.81 -0.09
CA GLU A 30 -0.32 6.66 0.25
C GLU A 30 -0.32 5.69 -0.93
N ALA A 31 -0.02 4.41 -0.65
CA ALA A 31 -0.07 3.37 -1.66
C ALA A 31 -1.53 3.03 -1.99
N LYS A 32 -1.93 3.22 -3.25
CA LYS A 32 -3.24 2.80 -3.75
C LYS A 32 -3.12 1.46 -4.49
N HIS A 33 -3.75 0.43 -3.95
CA HIS A 33 -3.83 -0.87 -4.63
C HIS A 33 -4.80 -0.82 -5.81
N ILE A 34 -4.35 -1.29 -6.98
CA ILE A 34 -5.16 -1.37 -8.20
C ILE A 34 -5.07 -2.81 -8.71
N PHE A 35 -6.23 -3.44 -8.87
CA PHE A 35 -6.36 -4.75 -9.50
C PHE A 35 -7.13 -4.59 -10.81
N ILE A 36 -6.59 -5.15 -11.89
CA ILE A 36 -7.20 -5.11 -13.22
C ILE A 36 -7.40 -6.56 -13.67
N ASP A 37 -8.66 -6.95 -13.87
CA ASP A 37 -8.99 -8.22 -14.51
C ASP A 37 -8.95 -8.03 -16.04
N TYR A 38 -7.96 -8.64 -16.68
CA TYR A 38 -7.81 -8.60 -18.14
C TYR A 38 -8.77 -9.57 -18.84
N ASP A 39 -9.31 -10.54 -18.13
CA ASP A 39 -10.26 -11.53 -18.65
C ASP A 39 -11.60 -11.36 -17.93
N HIS A 40 -12.36 -10.36 -18.39
CA HIS A 40 -13.64 -9.94 -17.84
C HIS A 40 -14.76 -10.94 -18.16
N ASN A 41 -14.62 -12.14 -17.59
CA ASN A 41 -15.60 -13.22 -17.65
C ASN A 41 -16.28 -13.37 -16.30
N ASN A 42 -17.57 -13.72 -16.32
CA ASN A 42 -18.28 -14.11 -15.13
C ASN A 42 -17.56 -15.30 -14.48
N LYS A 43 -17.17 -15.12 -13.23
CA LYS A 43 -16.61 -16.20 -12.44
C LYS A 43 -17.76 -16.89 -11.70
N ASP A 44 -17.95 -18.18 -11.94
CA ASP A 44 -19.09 -18.94 -11.41
C ASP A 44 -19.15 -18.91 -9.87
N TRP A 45 -17.97 -18.88 -9.23
CA TRP A 45 -17.84 -18.78 -7.77
C TRP A 45 -18.18 -17.39 -7.19
N TRP A 46 -18.32 -16.36 -8.03
CA TRP A 46 -18.64 -15.00 -7.60
C TRP A 46 -20.09 -14.60 -7.90
N PHE A 47 -20.64 -15.05 -9.04
CA PHE A 47 -21.97 -14.62 -9.50
C PHE A 47 -23.07 -15.69 -9.39
N GLY A 48 -22.77 -16.89 -8.87
CA GLY A 48 -23.73 -17.99 -8.78
C GLY A 48 -24.01 -18.66 -10.13
N GLU A 49 -24.69 -19.82 -10.11
CA GLU A 49 -25.11 -20.49 -11.35
C GLU A 49 -26.05 -19.58 -12.15
N LYS A 50 -25.91 -19.62 -13.48
CA LYS A 50 -26.85 -18.91 -14.35
C LYS A 50 -28.19 -19.62 -14.24
N ASP A 51 -29.24 -18.89 -13.82
CA ASP A 51 -30.61 -19.35 -13.94
C ASP A 51 -30.92 -19.55 -15.43
N ASP A 52 -30.70 -20.78 -15.93
CA ASP A 52 -31.14 -21.22 -17.25
C ASP A 52 -32.67 -21.38 -17.20
N LYS A 53 -33.40 -20.33 -17.62
CA LYS A 53 -34.82 -20.39 -17.98
C LYS A 53 -35.00 -20.68 -19.47
#